data_AF-A0A2N2HVQ6-F1
#
_entry.id   AF-A0A2N2HVQ6-F1
#
_cell.length_a   1.000
_cell.length_b   1.000
_cell.length_c   1.000
_cell.angle_alpha   90.00
_cell.angle_beta   90.00
_cell.angle_gamma   90.00
#
_symmetry.space_group_name_H-M   'P 1'
#
loop_
_entity.id
_entity.type
_entity.pdbx_description
1 polymer ?
#
loop_
_entity_poly.entity_id
_entity_poly.type
_entity_poly.pdbx_seq_one_letter_code
_entity_poly.pdbx_strand_id
1 'polypeptide(L)'
;MLKKEEGFTLIEIIAVLAILGIIAAVAIPRYITMIEQSRINAAQTAIAEVKAQCTNYYASQMLANNGTTTISAVQASAGNSPNIGVDYNVTTAVATSGITITVNSVKGVSLTTAQTGTWYYPGMQ
;
A
#
# COMPACT_ATOMS: atom_id res chain seq x y z
N MET A 1 33.30 -52.49 13.14
CA MET A 1 33.42 -51.44 14.19
C MET A 1 32.19 -50.56 14.05
N LEU A 2 31.24 -50.61 14.99
CA LEU A 2 30.07 -49.71 14.97
C LEU A 2 30.52 -48.32 15.47
N LYS A 3 30.38 -47.30 14.63
CA LYS A 3 30.50 -45.91 15.04
C LYS A 3 29.41 -45.61 16.07
N LYS A 4 29.81 -45.02 17.19
CA LYS A 4 28.90 -44.55 18.23
C LYS A 4 28.36 -43.21 17.74
N GLU A 5 27.08 -43.16 17.39
CA GLU A 5 26.39 -41.92 17.03
C GLU A 5 26.28 -41.07 18.30
N GLU A 6 27.03 -39.96 18.36
CA GLU A 6 26.92 -38.99 19.45
C GLU A 6 25.68 -38.13 19.20
N GLY A 7 24.61 -38.38 19.96
CA GLY A 7 23.41 -37.54 19.96
C GLY A 7 23.64 -36.26 20.78
N PHE A 8 22.93 -35.19 20.41
CA PHE A 8 22.91 -33.93 21.16
C PHE A 8 22.41 -34.13 22.60
N THR A 9 22.98 -33.37 23.54
CA THR A 9 22.56 -33.38 24.94
C THR A 9 21.33 -32.50 25.17
N LEU A 10 20.55 -32.81 26.22
CA LEU A 10 19.39 -31.99 26.60
C LEU A 10 19.79 -30.55 26.95
N ILE A 11 20.97 -30.37 27.56
CA ILE A 11 21.45 -29.03 27.92
C ILE A 11 21.76 -28.17 26.69
N GLU A 12 22.29 -28.78 25.61
CA GLU A 12 22.53 -28.07 24.35
C GLU A 12 21.23 -27.60 23.71
N ILE A 13 20.20 -28.44 23.69
CA ILE A 13 18.89 -28.06 23.16
C ILE A 13 18.26 -26.93 24.00
N ILE A 14 18.38 -26.98 25.33
CA ILE A 14 17.87 -25.92 26.21
C ILE A 14 18.60 -24.59 25.96
N ALA A 15 19.92 -24.60 25.85
CA ALA A 15 20.70 -23.39 25.58
C ALA A 15 20.34 -22.77 24.22
N VAL A 16 20.18 -23.59 23.18
CA VAL A 16 19.76 -23.14 21.85
C VAL A 16 18.36 -22.54 21.88
N LEU A 17 17.40 -23.19 22.53
CA LEU A 17 16.04 -22.68 22.66
C LEU A 17 15.97 -21.38 23.46
N ALA A 18 16.80 -21.23 24.51
CA ALA A 18 16.90 -20.00 25.27
C ALA A 18 17.36 -18.82 24.39
N ILE A 19 18.40 -19.02 23.57
CA ILE A 19 18.91 -18.00 22.64
C ILE A 19 17.87 -17.69 21.55
N LEU A 20 17.27 -18.72 20.94
CA LEU A 20 16.21 -18.54 19.93
C LEU A 20 15.00 -17.80 20.50
N GLY A 21 14.62 -18.07 21.75
CA GLY A 21 13.53 -17.38 22.45
C GLY A 21 13.79 -15.88 22.60
N ILE A 22 15.00 -15.50 23.00
CA ILE A 22 15.38 -14.08 23.13
C ILE A 22 15.33 -13.37 21.77
N ILE A 23 15.88 -13.99 20.72
CA ILE A 23 15.88 -13.41 19.36
C ILE A 23 14.45 -13.30 18.84
N ALA A 24 13.63 -14.34 18.99
CA ALA A 24 12.25 -14.37 18.53
C ALA A 24 11.40 -13.26 19.19
N ALA A 25 11.58 -13.04 20.49
CA ALA A 25 10.86 -12.00 21.24
C ALA A 25 11.08 -10.59 20.66
N VAL A 26 12.27 -10.30 20.13
CA VAL A 26 12.60 -8.99 19.53
C VAL A 26 12.32 -8.96 18.03
N ALA A 27 12.59 -10.06 17.31
CA ALA A 27 12.51 -10.11 15.86
C ALA A 27 11.07 -10.16 15.33
N ILE A 28 10.19 -10.94 15.98
CA ILE A 28 8.79 -11.10 15.54
C ILE A 28 8.02 -9.77 15.52
N PRO A 29 7.99 -8.95 16.58
CA PRO A 29 7.23 -7.69 16.55
C PRO A 29 7.78 -6.74 15.48
N ARG A 30 9.10 -6.66 15.32
CA ARG A 30 9.76 -5.85 14.28
C ARG A 30 9.35 -6.30 12.87
N TYR A 31 9.31 -7.60 12.62
CA TYR A 31 8.93 -8.15 11.32
C TYR A 31 7.48 -7.80 10.95
N ILE A 32 6.56 -7.90 11.92
CA ILE A 32 5.14 -7.53 11.72
C ILE A 32 5.02 -6.05 11.36
N THR A 33 5.68 -5.16 12.12
CA THR A 33 5.68 -3.72 11.83
C THR A 33 6.29 -3.41 10.45
N MET A 34 7.37 -4.10 10.06
CA MET A 34 7.98 -3.92 8.75
C MET A 34 7.02 -4.27 7.61
N ILE A 35 6.26 -5.36 7.74
CA ILE A 35 5.24 -5.74 6.74
C ILE A 35 4.13 -4.68 6.68
N GLU A 36 3.67 -4.17 7.82
CA GLU A 36 2.66 -3.12 7.87
C GLU A 36 3.14 -1.84 7.18
N GLN A 37 4.36 -1.39 7.46
CA GLN A 37 4.97 -0.24 6.80
C GLN A 37 5.14 -0.46 5.29
N SER A 38 5.52 -1.67 4.87
CA SER A 38 5.59 -2.02 3.45
C SER A 38 4.23 -1.88 2.76
N ARG A 39 3.14 -2.29 3.41
CA ARG A 39 1.78 -2.10 2.87
C ARG A 39 1.37 -0.64 2.82
N ILE A 40 1.71 0.16 3.83
CA ILE A 40 1.45 1.60 3.82
C ILE A 40 2.18 2.28 2.66
N ASN A 41 3.46 1.95 2.45
CA ASN A 41 4.24 2.48 1.33
C ASN A 41 3.64 2.06 -0.02
N ALA A 42 3.22 0.80 -0.17
CA ALA A 42 2.54 0.34 -1.38
C ALA A 42 1.21 1.09 -1.61
N ALA A 43 0.45 1.38 -0.55
CA ALA A 43 -0.76 2.18 -0.65
C ALA A 43 -0.47 3.64 -1.09
N GLN A 44 0.64 4.23 -0.64
CA GLN A 44 1.07 5.55 -1.11
C GLN A 44 1.46 5.54 -2.60
N THR A 45 2.14 4.48 -3.06
CA THR A 45 2.43 4.30 -4.49
C THR A 45 1.14 4.18 -5.31
N ALA A 46 0.16 3.40 -4.84
CA ALA A 46 -1.15 3.28 -5.46
C ALA A 46 -1.87 4.65 -5.59
N ILE A 47 -1.82 5.48 -4.54
CA ILE A 47 -2.36 6.84 -4.58
C ILE A 47 -1.64 7.68 -5.65
N ALA A 48 -0.31 7.60 -5.72
CA ALA A 48 0.47 8.35 -6.70
C ALA A 48 0.14 7.95 -8.14
N GLU A 49 -0.09 6.66 -8.38
CA GLU A 49 -0.51 6.15 -9.69
C GLU A 49 -1.87 6.73 -10.12
N VAL A 50 -2.87 6.68 -9.24
CA VAL A 50 -4.19 7.26 -9.54
C VAL A 50 -4.11 8.77 -9.75
N LYS A 51 -3.27 9.47 -8.98
CA LYS A 51 -3.00 10.90 -9.21
C LYS A 51 -2.40 11.14 -10.60
N ALA A 52 -1.44 10.31 -11.03
CA ALA A 52 -0.85 10.42 -12.35
C ALA A 52 -1.88 10.18 -13.46
N GLN A 53 -2.77 9.19 -13.30
CA GLN A 53 -3.87 8.96 -14.23
C GLN A 53 -4.79 10.18 -14.34
N CYS A 54 -5.18 10.77 -13.20
CA CYS A 54 -5.99 12.00 -13.16
C CYS A 54 -5.29 13.16 -13.87
N THR A 55 -4.00 13.39 -13.59
CA THR A 55 -3.20 14.44 -14.22
C THR A 55 -3.05 14.25 -15.73
N ASN A 56 -2.79 13.02 -16.18
CA ASN A 56 -2.63 12.71 -17.60
C ASN A 56 -3.94 12.94 -18.35
N TYR A 57 -5.07 12.49 -17.78
CA TYR A 57 -6.37 12.74 -18.37
C TYR A 57 -6.69 14.23 -18.41
N TYR A 58 -6.48 14.95 -17.31
CA TYR A 58 -6.63 16.41 -17.27
C TYR A 58 -5.82 17.09 -18.37
N ALA A 59 -4.53 16.77 -18.51
CA ALA A 59 -3.65 17.36 -19.53
C ALA A 59 -4.14 17.04 -20.95
N SER A 60 -4.58 15.81 -21.21
CA SER A 60 -5.14 15.42 -22.52
C SER A 60 -6.41 16.22 -22.87
N GLN A 61 -7.29 16.45 -21.89
CA GLN A 61 -8.50 17.22 -22.07
C GLN A 61 -8.23 18.71 -22.27
N MET A 62 -7.20 19.26 -21.61
CA MET A 62 -6.78 20.65 -21.85
C MET A 62 -6.35 20.87 -23.30
N LEU A 63 -5.71 19.88 -23.92
CA LEU A 63 -5.28 19.95 -25.32
C LEU A 63 -6.42 19.69 -26.31
N ALA A 64 -7.32 18.74 -26.01
CA ALA A 64 -8.35 18.29 -26.95
C ALA A 64 -9.69 19.04 -26.84
N ASN A 65 -10.10 19.45 -25.64
CA ASN A 65 -11.43 20.01 -25.35
C ASN A 65 -11.36 21.52 -25.04
N ASN A 66 -10.61 22.28 -25.87
CA ASN A 66 -10.52 23.73 -25.75
C ASN A 66 -10.17 24.23 -24.33
N GLY A 67 -9.34 23.48 -23.60
CA GLY A 67 -8.93 23.86 -22.25
C GLY A 67 -9.98 23.66 -21.14
N THR A 68 -11.06 22.89 -21.37
CA THR A 68 -12.12 22.72 -20.36
C THR A 68 -12.33 21.25 -19.98
N THR A 69 -12.30 20.98 -18.68
CA THR A 69 -12.72 19.69 -18.09
C THR A 69 -13.26 19.96 -16.68
N THR A 70 -13.98 19.01 -16.10
CA THR A 70 -14.51 19.14 -14.73
C THR A 70 -13.89 18.09 -13.82
N ILE A 71 -13.90 18.33 -12.51
CA ILE A 71 -13.41 17.37 -11.52
C ILE A 71 -14.14 16.02 -11.67
N SER A 72 -15.45 16.05 -11.88
CA SER A 72 -16.28 14.86 -12.11
C SER A 72 -15.88 14.11 -13.39
N ALA A 73 -15.53 14.81 -14.47
CA ALA A 73 -15.07 14.15 -15.69
C ALA A 73 -13.71 13.48 -15.51
N VAL A 74 -12.79 14.11 -14.75
CA VAL A 74 -11.49 13.50 -14.41
C VAL A 74 -11.68 12.28 -13.51
N GLN A 75 -12.55 12.37 -12.50
CA GLN A 75 -12.86 11.24 -11.63
C GLN A 75 -13.53 10.09 -12.37
N ALA A 76 -14.45 10.39 -13.30
CA ALA A 76 -15.09 9.38 -14.14
C ALA A 76 -14.08 8.61 -15.01
N SER A 77 -13.02 9.29 -15.50
CA SER A 77 -11.94 8.61 -16.24
C SER A 77 -11.09 7.72 -15.36
N ALA A 78 -10.83 8.10 -14.11
CA ALA A 78 -10.15 7.24 -13.15
C ALA A 78 -11.05 6.09 -12.65
N GLY A 79 -12.36 6.31 -12.66
CA GLY A 79 -13.38 5.41 -12.12
C GLY A 79 -13.49 5.48 -10.59
N ASN A 80 -14.66 5.13 -10.06
CA ASN A 80 -14.92 5.07 -8.61
C ASN A 80 -14.02 4.04 -7.91
N SER A 81 -13.58 3.02 -8.64
CA SER A 81 -12.58 2.04 -8.23
C SER A 81 -11.55 1.88 -9.34
N PRO A 82 -10.50 2.73 -9.35
CA PRO A 82 -9.48 2.70 -10.39
C PRO A 82 -8.80 1.33 -10.45
N ASN A 83 -8.67 0.79 -11.66
CA ASN A 83 -7.95 -0.46 -11.85
C ASN A 83 -6.45 -0.19 -11.92
N ILE A 84 -5.78 -0.38 -10.78
CA ILE A 84 -4.32 -0.33 -10.63
C ILE A 84 -3.75 -1.72 -10.30
N GLY A 85 -4.47 -2.78 -10.70
CA GLY A 85 -4.15 -4.17 -10.38
C GLY A 85 -5.01 -4.77 -9.27
N VAL A 86 -5.08 -6.10 -9.25
CA VAL A 86 -5.96 -6.89 -8.36
C VAL A 86 -5.55 -6.82 -6.88
N ASP A 87 -4.34 -6.35 -6.61
CA ASP A 87 -3.78 -6.29 -5.26
C ASP A 87 -4.30 -5.09 -4.45
N TYR A 88 -4.92 -4.09 -5.07
CA TYR A 88 -5.30 -2.86 -4.39
C TYR A 88 -6.82 -2.68 -4.35
N ASN A 89 -7.34 -2.32 -3.17
CA ASN A 89 -8.69 -1.77 -3.07
C ASN A 89 -8.58 -0.26 -2.95
N VAL A 90 -8.84 0.42 -4.07
CA VAL A 90 -8.81 1.88 -4.15
C VAL A 90 -10.20 2.40 -4.47
N THR A 91 -10.56 3.48 -3.82
CA THR A 91 -11.80 4.21 -4.06
C THR A 91 -11.47 5.67 -4.34
N THR A 92 -12.22 6.27 -5.26
CA THR A 92 -12.13 7.70 -5.54
C THR A 92 -13.46 8.39 -5.27
N ALA A 93 -13.40 9.59 -4.74
CA ALA A 93 -14.56 10.45 -4.50
C ALA A 93 -14.27 11.87 -4.97
N VAL A 94 -15.25 12.49 -5.61
CA VAL A 94 -15.18 13.91 -5.96
C VAL A 94 -15.27 14.74 -4.68
N ALA A 95 -14.36 15.69 -4.53
CA ALA A 95 -14.34 16.68 -3.46
C ALA A 95 -14.42 18.10 -4.06
N THR A 96 -14.62 19.11 -3.21
CA THR A 96 -14.83 20.50 -3.63
C THR A 96 -13.69 21.06 -4.50
N SER A 97 -12.44 20.71 -4.17
CA SER A 97 -11.23 21.22 -4.85
C SER A 97 -10.43 20.12 -5.57
N GLY A 98 -10.98 18.92 -5.73
CA GLY A 98 -10.23 17.81 -6.32
C GLY A 98 -10.87 16.44 -6.16
N ILE A 99 -10.05 15.40 -6.21
CA ILE A 99 -10.45 14.00 -6.09
C ILE A 99 -9.74 13.40 -4.89
N THR A 100 -10.52 12.91 -3.92
CA THR A 100 -10.01 12.13 -2.79
C THR A 100 -9.81 10.69 -3.23
N ILE A 101 -8.61 10.17 -3.02
CA ILE A 101 -8.21 8.80 -3.34
C ILE A 101 -7.96 8.09 -2.02
N THR A 102 -8.68 7.01 -1.76
CA THR A 102 -8.57 6.24 -0.52
C THR A 102 -8.23 4.79 -0.84
N VAL A 103 -7.16 4.28 -0.22
CA VAL A 103 -6.72 2.89 -0.30
C VAL A 103 -7.11 2.18 0.99
N ASN A 104 -7.98 1.18 0.87
CA ASN A 104 -8.54 0.45 2.00
C ASN A 104 -7.75 -0.82 2.31
N SER A 105 -7.22 -1.49 1.29
CA SER A 105 -6.47 -2.73 1.45
C SER A 105 -5.38 -2.90 0.39
N VAL A 106 -4.33 -3.63 0.77
CA VAL A 106 -3.24 -4.06 -0.11
C VAL A 106 -3.05 -5.57 0.03
N LYS A 107 -3.02 -6.28 -1.10
CA LYS A 107 -2.94 -7.74 -1.24
C LYS A 107 -3.96 -8.48 -0.36
N GLY A 108 -5.20 -8.01 -0.40
CA GLY A 108 -6.32 -8.58 0.37
C GLY A 108 -6.26 -8.34 1.89
N VAL A 109 -5.29 -7.55 2.39
CA VAL A 109 -5.20 -7.20 3.80
C VAL A 109 -5.62 -5.75 4.01
N SER A 110 -6.64 -5.53 4.83
CA SER A 110 -7.08 -4.20 5.22
C SER A 110 -5.99 -3.47 5.99
N LEU A 111 -5.79 -2.20 5.67
CA LEU A 111 -4.88 -1.35 6.41
C LEU A 111 -5.52 -0.96 7.75
N THR A 112 -4.74 -0.95 8.83
CA THR A 112 -5.20 -0.50 10.17
C THR A 112 -5.78 0.91 10.10
N THR A 113 -5.19 1.76 9.25
CA THR A 113 -5.69 3.08 8.89
C THR A 113 -5.66 3.23 7.38
N ALA A 114 -6.83 3.48 6.77
CA ALA A 114 -6.92 3.73 5.34
C ALA A 114 -6.02 4.91 4.94
N GLN A 115 -5.23 4.72 3.88
CA GLN A 115 -4.34 5.76 3.38
C GLN A 115 -5.10 6.60 2.37
N THR A 116 -5.06 7.91 2.53
CA THR A 116 -5.81 8.84 1.68
C THR A 116 -4.87 9.88 1.10
N GLY A 117 -5.10 10.27 -0.15
CA GLY A 117 -4.44 11.40 -0.78
C GLY A 117 -5.38 12.11 -1.73
N THR A 118 -5.22 13.42 -1.85
CA THR A 118 -6.05 14.24 -2.74
C THR A 118 -5.26 14.60 -4.00
N TRP A 119 -5.88 14.40 -5.16
CA TRP A 119 -5.49 15.07 -6.40
C TRP A 119 -6.23 16.40 -6.47
N TYR A 120 -5.53 17.51 -6.59
CA TYR A 120 -6.16 18.83 -6.66
C TYR A 120 -6.42 19.22 -8.11
N TYR A 121 -7.61 19.78 -8.36
CA TYR A 121 -7.91 20.33 -9.66
C TYR A 121 -7.04 21.58 -9.90
N PRO A 122 -6.29 21.66 -11.00
CA PRO A 122 -5.41 22.79 -11.25
C PRO A 122 -6.19 24.11 -11.26
N GLY A 123 -5.73 25.08 -10.47
CA GLY A 123 -6.37 26.39 -10.30
C GLY A 123 -7.39 26.49 -9.17
N MET A 124 -7.66 25.41 -8.44
CA MET A 124 -8.49 25.41 -7.22
C MET A 124 -7.64 24.91 -6.05
N GLN A 125 -7.06 25.84 -5.26
CA GLN A 125 -6.43 25.57 -3.97
C GLN A 125 -7.29 26.10 -2.84
#